data_AF-A0A1Y3SH62-F1
#
_entry.id   AF-A0A1Y3SH62-F1
#
_cell.length_a   1.000
_cell.length_b   1.000
_cell.length_c   1.000
_cell.angle_alpha   90.00
_cell.angle_beta   90.00
_cell.angle_gamma   90.00
#
_symmetry.space_group_name_H-M   'P 1'
#
loop_
_entity.id
_entity.type
_entity.pdbx_description
1 polymer ?
#
loop_
_entity_poly.entity_id
_entity_poly.type
_entity_poly.pdbx_seq_one_letter_code
_entity_poly.pdbx_strand_id
1 'polypeptide(L)'
;MGTHESRMQLIKAMHIVVCSMNDEEAYARWIYLVPDCATVDDFDDIAQDDDLYGDCCDLFRELVQEYGKSGFYSIGDYRSF
;
A
#
# COMPACT_ATOMS: atom_id res chain seq x y z
N MET A 1 7.05 16.17 -16.22
CA MET A 1 7.32 15.96 -14.77
C MET A 1 6.25 15.02 -14.26
N GLY A 2 6.62 13.92 -13.59
CA GLY A 2 5.74 13.35 -12.57
C GLY A 2 5.09 11.98 -12.78
N THR A 3 5.60 11.07 -13.61
CA THR A 3 5.11 9.66 -13.56
C THR A 3 5.85 8.86 -12.50
N HIS A 4 7.18 8.75 -12.62
CA HIS A 4 8.00 7.94 -11.70
C HIS A 4 7.92 8.38 -10.23
N GLU A 5 8.19 9.66 -9.96
CA GLU A 5 8.17 10.18 -8.59
C GLU A 5 6.80 10.04 -7.93
N SER A 6 5.72 10.25 -8.68
CA SER A 6 4.35 10.06 -8.18
C SER A 6 4.03 8.59 -7.93
N ARG A 7 4.53 7.67 -8.77
CA ARG A 7 4.39 6.22 -8.54
C ARG A 7 5.12 5.79 -7.28
N MET A 8 6.36 6.27 -7.10
CA MET A 8 7.18 5.98 -5.92
C MET A 8 6.52 6.51 -4.63
N GLN A 9 5.96 7.71 -4.67
CA GLN A 9 5.20 8.25 -3.54
C GLN A 9 3.93 7.43 -3.26
N LEU A 10 3.25 6.98 -4.31
CA LEU A 10 2.02 6.21 -4.15
C LEU A 10 2.28 4.82 -3.58
N ILE A 11 3.30 4.08 -4.06
CA ILE A 11 3.60 2.74 -3.54
C ILE A 11 4.05 2.78 -2.08
N LYS A 12 4.81 3.82 -1.67
CA LYS A 12 5.15 4.08 -0.28
C LYS A 12 3.91 4.31 0.58
N ALA A 13 2.96 5.12 0.09
CA ALA A 13 1.70 5.38 0.79
C ALA A 13 0.85 4.11 0.92
N MET A 14 0.75 3.30 -0.14
CA MET A 14 0.03 2.01 -0.11
C MET A 14 0.64 1.07 0.91
N HIS A 15 1.97 0.93 0.92
CA HIS A 15 2.67 0.07 1.86
C HIS A 15 2.40 0.49 3.31
N ILE A 16 2.46 1.78 3.63
CA ILE A 16 2.10 2.30 4.96
C ILE A 16 0.66 1.94 5.34
N VAL A 17 -0.28 2.12 4.41
CA VAL A 17 -1.69 1.81 4.65
C VAL A 17 -1.87 0.32 4.93
N VAL A 18 -1.29 -0.57 4.14
CA VAL A 18 -1.41 -2.02 4.36
C VAL A 18 -0.73 -2.45 5.66
N CYS A 19 0.45 -1.93 5.98
CA CYS A 19 1.11 -2.18 7.27
C CYS A 19 0.29 -1.69 8.47
N SER A 20 -0.58 -0.69 8.26
CA SER A 20 -1.49 -0.17 9.29
C SER A 20 -2.82 -0.91 9.37
N MET A 21 -3.15 -1.76 8.38
CA MET A 21 -4.30 -2.65 8.48
C MET A 21 -3.99 -3.67 9.57
N ASN A 22 -4.82 -3.73 10.60
CA ASN A 22 -4.71 -4.72 11.68
C ASN A 22 -5.21 -6.09 11.20
N ASP A 23 -4.69 -6.55 10.07
CA ASP A 23 -5.06 -7.79 9.40
C ASP A 23 -3.79 -8.45 8.82
N GLU A 24 -3.37 -9.54 9.44
CA GLU A 24 -2.16 -10.28 9.05
C GLU A 24 -2.30 -10.94 7.68
N GLU A 25 -3.51 -11.29 7.24
CA GLU A 25 -3.76 -11.88 5.93
C GLU A 25 -3.55 -10.83 4.82
N ALA A 26 -4.02 -9.60 5.06
CA ALA A 26 -3.79 -8.47 4.15
C ALA A 26 -2.29 -8.15 4.01
N TYR A 27 -1.57 -8.12 5.13
CA TYR A 27 -0.11 -7.93 5.13
C TYR A 27 0.61 -9.07 4.41
N ALA A 28 0.26 -10.32 4.73
CA ALA A 28 0.86 -11.51 4.11
C ALA A 28 0.66 -11.54 2.60
N ARG A 29 -0.50 -11.11 2.09
CA ARG A 29 -0.77 -10.97 0.65
C ARG A 29 0.08 -9.88 0.02
N TRP A 30 0.23 -8.73 0.68
CA TRP A 30 1.00 -7.60 0.17
C TRP A 30 2.48 -7.91 0.01
N ILE A 31 3.07 -8.64 0.95
CA ILE A 31 4.50 -8.96 0.92
C ILE A 31 4.91 -9.97 -0.18
N TYR A 32 3.94 -10.54 -0.92
CA TYR A 32 4.24 -11.32 -2.12
C TYR A 32 4.67 -10.45 -3.31
N LEU A 33 4.23 -9.19 -3.36
CA LEU A 33 4.57 -8.25 -4.43
C LEU A 33 5.61 -7.23 -3.97
N VAL A 34 5.47 -6.71 -2.76
CA VAL A 34 6.39 -5.73 -2.18
C VAL A 34 7.27 -6.42 -1.15
N PRO A 35 8.61 -6.30 -1.19
CA PRO A 35 9.47 -6.95 -0.21
C PRO A 35 9.09 -6.64 1.23
N ASP A 36 9.20 -7.63 2.11
CA ASP A 36 9.10 -7.41 3.55
C ASP A 36 10.19 -6.43 3.99
N CYS A 37 9.84 -5.46 4.83
CA CYS A 37 10.71 -4.32 5.19
C CYS A 37 11.27 -3.56 3.97
N ALA A 38 10.43 -3.28 2.96
CA ALA A 38 10.84 -2.58 1.74
C ALA A 38 11.59 -1.26 2.00
N THR A 39 12.69 -1.10 1.27
CA THR A 39 13.56 0.07 1.27
C THR A 39 13.16 1.08 0.19
N VAL A 40 13.81 2.24 0.19
CA VAL A 40 13.59 3.25 -0.86
C VAL A 40 13.92 2.72 -2.26
N ASP A 41 14.96 1.90 -2.37
CA ASP A 41 15.39 1.33 -3.65
C ASP A 41 14.38 0.31 -4.16
N ASP A 42 13.79 -0.51 -3.26
CA ASP A 42 12.72 -1.45 -3.65
C ASP A 42 11.50 -0.71 -4.22
N PHE A 43 11.11 0.41 -3.61
CA PHE A 43 10.02 1.23 -4.14
C PHE A 43 10.36 1.91 -5.47
N ASP A 44 11.64 2.22 -5.71
CA ASP A 44 12.12 2.80 -6.95
C ASP A 44 12.07 1.76 -8.07
N ASP A 45 12.52 0.54 -7.80
CA ASP A 45 12.46 -0.59 -8.74
C ASP A 45 11.01 -0.91 -9.12
N ILE A 46 10.10 -0.97 -8.14
CA ILE A 46 8.67 -1.17 -8.40
C ILE A 46 8.07 -0.02 -9.23
N ALA A 47 8.46 1.23 -8.97
CA ALA A 47 7.90 2.38 -9.69
C ALA A 47 8.40 2.47 -11.16
N GLN A 48 9.56 1.89 -11.46
CA GLN A 48 10.11 1.77 -12.81
C GLN A 48 9.49 0.64 -13.62
N ASP A 49 8.99 -0.41 -12.97
CA ASP A 49 8.33 -1.54 -13.61
C ASP A 49 6.81 -1.31 -13.75
N ASP A 50 6.34 -1.20 -15.00
CA ASP A 50 4.95 -0.90 -15.28
C ASP A 50 3.98 -2.00 -14.84
N ASP A 51 4.37 -3.25 -15.03
CA ASP A 51 3.54 -4.41 -14.75
C ASP A 51 3.49 -4.63 -13.23
N LEU A 52 4.65 -4.61 -12.56
CA LEU A 52 4.73 -4.79 -11.10
C LEU A 52 4.01 -3.66 -10.35
N TYR A 53 4.13 -2.42 -10.83
CA TYR A 53 3.37 -1.30 -10.27
C TYR A 53 1.87 -1.49 -10.45
N GLY A 54 1.43 -1.96 -11.62
CA GLY A 54 0.04 -2.29 -11.91
C GLY A 54 -0.51 -3.33 -10.93
N ASP A 55 0.21 -4.43 -10.78
CA ASP A 55 -0.14 -5.52 -9.86
C ASP A 55 -0.26 -5.03 -8.41
N CYS A 56 0.67 -4.17 -7.96
CA CYS A 56 0.60 -3.55 -6.64
C CYS A 56 -0.65 -2.68 -6.48
N CYS A 57 -1.01 -1.89 -7.49
CA CYS A 57 -2.19 -1.03 -7.44
C CYS A 57 -3.50 -1.84 -7.38
N ASP A 58 -3.56 -2.93 -8.13
CA ASP A 58 -4.74 -3.80 -8.18
C ASP A 58 -4.88 -4.59 -6.88
N LEU A 59 -3.80 -5.17 -6.36
CA LEU A 59 -3.81 -5.84 -5.06
C LEU A 59 -4.19 -4.87 -3.94
N PHE A 60 -3.62 -3.66 -3.93
CA PHE A 60 -3.98 -2.64 -2.93
C PHE A 60 -5.48 -2.34 -2.95
N ARG A 61 -6.08 -2.20 -4.15
CA ARG A 61 -7.51 -1.96 -4.30
C ARG A 61 -8.34 -3.11 -3.72
N GLU A 62 -7.94 -4.35 -3.97
CA GLU A 62 -8.60 -5.53 -3.39
C GLU A 62 -8.51 -5.53 -1.87
N LEU A 63 -7.31 -5.34 -1.31
CA LEU A 63 -7.09 -5.32 0.14
C LEU A 63 -7.90 -4.21 0.83
N VAL A 64 -7.94 -3.01 0.24
CA VAL A 64 -8.76 -1.90 0.74
C VAL A 64 -10.26 -2.22 0.69
N GLN A 65 -10.75 -2.91 -0.35
CA GLN A 65 -12.17 -3.25 -0.46
C GLN A 65 -12.59 -4.37 0.51
N GLU A 66 -11.72 -5.35 0.69
CA GLU A 66 -11.96 -6.53 1.52
C GLU A 66 -11.81 -6.19 3.02
N TYR A 67 -10.73 -5.51 3.39
CA TYR A 67 -10.35 -5.27 4.78
C TYR A 67 -10.65 -3.84 5.26
N GLY A 68 -10.87 -2.89 4.34
CA GLY A 68 -11.22 -1.51 4.69
C GLY A 68 -12.56 -1.35 5.40
N LYS A 69 -13.45 -2.35 5.32
CA LYS A 69 -14.71 -2.38 6.07
C LYS A 69 -14.51 -2.67 7.57
N SER A 70 -13.35 -3.20 7.97
CA SER A 70 -13.03 -3.52 9.37
C SER A 70 -12.30 -2.41 10.12
N GLY A 71 -12.12 -1.23 9.51
CA GLY A 71 -11.68 -0.01 10.19
C GLY A 71 -10.36 0.52 9.63
N PHE A 72 -10.45 1.48 8.71
CA PHE A 72 -9.38 2.44 8.55
C PHE A 72 -9.33 3.32 9.80
N TYR A 73 -8.33 3.11 10.67
CA TYR A 73 -8.00 4.09 11.69
C TYR A 73 -7.29 5.28 11.02
N SER A 74 -8.06 6.14 10.35
CA SER A 74 -7.58 7.47 10.05
C SER A 74 -7.43 8.23 11.37
N ILE A 75 -6.21 8.69 11.69
CA ILE A 75 -5.97 9.74 12.69
C ILE A 75 -6.86 10.92 12.31
N GLY A 76 -8.03 11.02 12.94
CA GLY A 76 -9.05 11.97 12.54
C GLY A 76 -10.38 11.80 13.28
N ASP A 77 -10.75 10.58 13.68
CA ASP A 77 -12.06 10.34 14.29
C ASP A 77 -12.05 10.34 15.83
N TYR A 78 -11.47 11.40 16.39
CA TYR A 78 -11.75 11.81 17.77
C TYR A 78 -12.62 13.06 17.74
N ARG A 79 -13.90 12.93 17.42
CA ARG A 79 -14.96 13.85 17.88
C ARG A 79 -16.34 13.36 17.47
N SER A 80 -16.96 12.56 18.34
CA SER A 80 -18.39 12.61 18.62
C SER A 80 -18.68 11.86 19.93
N PHE A 81 -18.56 12.57 21.05
CA PHE A 81 -19.34 12.35 22.26
C PHE A 81 -20.10 13.65 22.56
#